data_AF-A0A8J3REZ3-F1
#
_entry.id   AF-A0A8J3REZ3-F1
#
_cell.length_a   1.000
_cell.length_b   1.000
_cell.length_c   1.000
_cell.angle_alpha   90.00
_cell.angle_beta   90.00
_cell.angle_gamma   90.00
#
_symmetry.space_group_name_H-M   'P 1'
#
loop_
_entity.id
_entity.type
_entity.pdbx_description
1 polymer ?
#
loop_
_entity_poly.entity_id
_entity_poly.type
_entity_poly.pdbx_seq_one_letter_code
_entity_poly.pdbx_strand_id
1 'polypeptide(L)'
;MSAQPVHDLRYSPKAILQSLPEQYRQEFLTQYWKALEDAREPGEYHRVHDVLHLWWLSSLALADPDYEASLQEVLNGTAITVPIEAAIPDYEERLARVRAQRGR
;
A
#
# COMPACT_ATOMS: atom_id res chain seq x y z
N MET A 1 7.18 -22.07 26.66
CA MET A 1 7.49 -21.08 25.60
C MET A 1 6.19 -20.39 25.22
N SER A 2 6.04 -19.10 25.53
CA SER A 2 4.88 -18.29 25.15
C SER A 2 5.26 -17.44 23.94
N ALA A 3 4.65 -17.71 22.79
CA ALA A 3 4.72 -16.81 21.65
C ALA A 3 3.84 -15.60 21.96
N GLN A 4 4.44 -14.46 22.29
CA GLN A 4 3.70 -13.21 22.33
C GLN A 4 3.38 -12.82 20.88
N PRO A 5 2.10 -12.64 20.52
CA PRO A 5 1.76 -12.18 19.18
C PRO A 5 2.34 -10.78 19.00
N VAL A 6 3.28 -10.62 18.07
CA VAL A 6 3.74 -9.31 17.62
C VAL A 6 2.60 -8.72 16.80
N HIS A 7 1.70 -8.00 17.47
CA HIS A 7 0.69 -7.22 16.79
C HIS A 7 1.40 -6.01 16.18
N ASP A 8 1.68 -6.06 14.88
CA ASP A 8 2.18 -4.91 14.15
C ASP A 8 1.05 -3.88 14.00
N LEU A 9 0.98 -2.96 14.96
CA LEU A 9 -0.08 -1.94 15.04
C LEU A 9 -0.04 -0.95 13.85
N ARG A 10 1.03 -0.96 13.03
CA ARG A 10 1.18 -0.09 11.86
C ARG A 10 0.10 -0.33 10.81
N TYR A 11 -0.37 -1.57 10.69
CA TYR A 11 -1.45 -1.94 9.76
C TYR A 11 -2.85 -1.84 10.39
N SER A 12 -2.97 -1.24 11.58
CA SER A 12 -4.30 -1.09 12.18
C SER A 12 -5.13 -0.07 11.39
N PRO A 13 -6.41 -0.36 11.07
CA PRO A 13 -7.29 0.58 10.37
C PRO A 13 -7.36 1.94 11.07
N LYS A 14 -7.30 1.93 12.41
CA LYS A 14 -7.30 3.15 13.22
C LYS A 14 -6.04 3.99 13.01
N ALA A 15 -4.85 3.39 13.01
CA ALA A 15 -3.61 4.13 12.77
C ALA A 15 -3.60 4.74 11.36
N ILE A 16 -4.00 3.96 10.35
CA ILE A 16 -4.11 4.42 8.96
C ILE A 16 -5.06 5.63 8.86
N LEU A 17 -6.25 5.56 9.47
CA LEU A 17 -7.21 6.67 9.47
C LEU A 17 -6.68 7.94 10.13
N GLN A 18 -5.84 7.80 11.16
CA GLN A 18 -5.24 8.94 11.87
C GLN A 18 -4.16 9.64 11.05
N SER A 19 -3.35 8.88 10.31
CA SER A 19 -2.31 9.42 9.42
C SER A 19 -2.83 9.92 8.09
N LEU A 20 -3.98 9.43 7.63
CA LEU A 20 -4.48 9.73 6.30
C LEU A 20 -5.19 11.10 6.24
N PRO A 21 -4.92 11.93 5.20
CA PRO A 21 -5.66 13.15 4.96
C PRO A 21 -7.15 12.89 4.76
N GLU A 22 -8.00 13.83 5.18
CA GLU A 22 -9.45 13.64 5.27
C GLU A 22 -10.09 13.20 3.95
N GLN A 23 -9.63 13.77 2.82
CA GLN A 23 -10.13 13.48 1.48
C GLN A 23 -10.00 12.00 1.06
N TYR A 24 -9.01 11.27 1.59
CA TYR A 24 -8.80 9.86 1.24
C TYR A 24 -9.42 8.87 2.24
N ARG A 25 -9.91 9.35 3.39
CA ARG A 25 -10.48 8.47 4.43
C ARG A 25 -11.69 7.68 3.95
N GLN A 26 -12.55 8.30 3.15
CA GLN A 26 -13.73 7.63 2.59
C GLN A 26 -13.36 6.55 1.58
N GLU A 27 -12.33 6.80 0.78
CA GLU A 27 -11.84 5.81 -0.19
C GLU A 27 -11.23 4.60 0.52
N PHE A 28 -10.38 4.84 1.52
CA PHE A 28 -9.85 3.78 2.38
C PHE A 28 -10.96 2.94 3.00
N LEU A 29 -11.97 3.56 3.63
CA LEU A 29 -13.07 2.85 4.26
C LEU A 29 -13.86 2.02 3.25
N THR A 30 -14.13 2.56 2.06
CA THR A 30 -14.85 1.85 1.00
C THR A 30 -14.10 0.57 0.59
N GLN A 31 -12.78 0.66 0.37
CA GLN A 31 -11.97 -0.51 0.01
C GLN A 31 -11.83 -1.50 1.16
N TYR A 32 -11.66 -1.00 2.39
CA TYR A 32 -11.56 -1.83 3.60
C TYR A 32 -12.83 -2.63 3.86
N TRP A 33 -14.01 -1.99 3.78
CA TRP A 33 -15.29 -2.69 3.96
C TRP A 33 -15.53 -3.74 2.89
N LYS A 34 -15.18 -3.44 1.63
CA LYS A 34 -15.24 -4.42 0.55
C LYS A 34 -14.32 -5.62 0.81
N ALA A 35 -13.09 -5.39 1.26
CA ALA A 35 -12.18 -6.48 1.59
C ALA A 35 -12.70 -7.35 2.76
N LEU A 36 -13.36 -6.75 3.75
CA LEU A 36 -14.00 -7.51 4.83
C LEU A 36 -15.21 -8.32 4.36
N GLU A 37 -15.95 -7.82 3.38
CA GLU A 37 -17.05 -8.56 2.77
C GLU A 37 -16.53 -9.77 1.99
N ASP A 38 -15.49 -9.58 1.17
CA ASP A 38 -14.83 -10.66 0.43
C ASP A 38 -14.22 -11.70 1.38
N ALA A 39 -13.61 -11.27 2.48
CA ALA A 39 -12.98 -12.14 3.48
C ALA A 39 -13.96 -13.02 4.28
N ARG A 40 -15.27 -12.92 4.02
CA ARG A 40 -16.23 -13.95 4.45
C ARG A 40 -15.91 -15.31 3.81
N GLU A 41 -15.32 -15.30 2.62
CA GLU A 41 -14.66 -16.47 2.05
C GLU A 41 -13.26 -16.62 2.66
N PRO A 42 -12.94 -17.73 3.34
CA PRO A 42 -11.66 -17.88 4.02
C PRO A 42 -10.44 -17.75 3.10
N GLY A 43 -10.58 -18.11 1.81
CA GLY A 43 -9.52 -17.94 0.81
C GLY A 43 -9.16 -16.48 0.52
N GLU A 44 -10.09 -15.56 0.77
CA GLU A 44 -9.96 -14.14 0.45
C GLU A 44 -9.51 -13.29 1.65
N TYR A 45 -9.24 -13.90 2.81
CA TYR A 45 -8.80 -13.17 4.01
C TYR A 45 -7.52 -12.33 3.77
N HIS A 46 -6.65 -12.78 2.86
CA HIS A 46 -5.44 -12.05 2.47
C HIS A 46 -5.75 -10.66 1.89
N ARG A 47 -6.91 -10.45 1.25
CA ARG A 47 -7.31 -9.14 0.70
C ARG A 47 -7.39 -8.05 1.74
N VAL A 48 -7.79 -8.38 2.97
CA VAL A 48 -7.85 -7.40 4.07
C VAL A 48 -6.44 -6.93 4.39
N HIS A 49 -5.48 -7.85 4.46
CA HIS A 49 -4.08 -7.51 4.69
C HIS A 49 -3.49 -6.67 3.55
N ASP A 50 -3.81 -7.01 2.30
CA ASP A 50 -3.33 -6.26 1.13
C ASP A 50 -3.84 -4.80 1.13
N VAL A 51 -5.12 -4.60 1.43
CA VAL A 51 -5.70 -3.25 1.56
C VAL A 51 -5.03 -2.49 2.69
N LEU A 52 -4.84 -3.09 3.86
CA LEU A 52 -4.19 -2.41 4.99
C LEU A 52 -2.73 -2.06 4.69
N HIS A 53 -2.00 -2.96 4.04
CA HIS A 53 -0.61 -2.72 3.66
C HIS A 53 -0.48 -1.58 2.64
N LEU A 54 -1.34 -1.60 1.61
CA LEU A 54 -1.40 -0.54 0.60
C LEU A 54 -1.68 0.82 1.24
N TRP A 55 -2.73 0.91 2.05
CA TRP A 55 -3.15 2.19 2.62
C TRP A 55 -2.21 2.69 3.72
N TRP A 56 -1.47 1.81 4.39
CA TRP A 56 -0.36 2.23 5.23
C TRP A 56 0.73 2.93 4.40
N LEU A 57 1.17 2.35 3.29
CA LEU A 57 2.14 3.00 2.39
C LEU A 57 1.60 4.31 1.81
N SER A 58 0.35 4.33 1.37
CA SER A 58 -0.31 5.55 0.88
C SER A 58 -0.33 6.63 1.95
N SER A 59 -0.60 6.27 3.21
CA SER A 59 -0.62 7.25 4.30
C SER A 59 0.74 7.90 4.55
N LEU A 60 1.84 7.17 4.34
CA LEU A 60 3.19 7.73 4.44
C LEU A 60 3.47 8.72 3.31
N ALA A 61 3.09 8.36 2.08
CA ALA A 61 3.27 9.23 0.92
C ALA A 61 2.40 10.49 1.02
N LEU A 62 1.13 10.33 1.38
CA LEU A 62 0.15 11.42 1.47
C LEU A 62 0.35 12.33 2.70
N ALA A 63 1.13 11.90 3.69
CA ALA A 63 1.54 12.75 4.80
C ALA A 63 2.63 13.75 4.41
N ASP A 64 3.30 13.54 3.27
CA ASP A 64 4.26 14.50 2.73
C ASP A 64 3.50 15.74 2.20
N PRO A 65 3.73 16.94 2.74
CA PRO A 65 3.05 18.16 2.30
C PRO A 65 3.33 18.51 0.83
N ASP A 66 4.45 18.05 0.28
CA ASP A 66 4.85 18.29 -1.10
C ASP A 66 4.36 17.20 -2.05
N TYR A 67 3.64 16.17 -1.55
CA TYR A 67 3.18 15.04 -2.35
C TYR A 67 2.31 15.49 -3.54
N GLU A 68 1.32 16.33 -3.31
CA GLU A 68 0.41 16.78 -4.37
C GLU A 68 1.15 17.63 -5.42
N ALA A 69 2.04 18.51 -4.99
CA ALA A 69 2.86 19.31 -5.89
C ALA A 69 3.78 18.39 -6.74
N SER A 70 4.46 17.46 -6.09
CA SER A 70 5.32 16.47 -6.74
C SER A 70 4.55 15.58 -7.73
N LEU A 71 3.32 15.18 -7.38
CA LEU A 71 2.44 14.43 -8.27
C LEU A 71 2.07 15.24 -9.51
N GLN A 72 1.74 16.53 -9.34
CA GLN A 72 1.47 17.41 -10.48
C GLN A 72 2.70 17.58 -11.38
N GLU A 73 3.90 17.71 -10.80
CA GLU A 73 5.13 17.77 -11.59
C GLU A 73 5.37 16.48 -12.38
N VAL A 74 5.09 15.32 -11.80
CA VAL A 74 5.17 14.03 -12.51
C VAL A 74 4.16 13.98 -13.66
N LEU A 75 2.90 14.34 -13.40
CA LEU A 75 1.84 14.34 -14.41
C LEU A 75 2.12 15.32 -15.57
N ASN A 76 2.75 16.45 -15.26
CA ASN A 76 3.16 17.46 -16.24
C ASN A 76 4.50 17.15 -16.92
N GLY A 77 5.18 16.06 -16.53
CA GLY A 77 6.49 15.67 -17.06
C GLY A 77 7.63 16.61 -16.67
N THR A 78 7.46 17.41 -15.63
CA THR A 78 8.45 18.39 -15.14
C THR A 78 9.24 17.87 -13.94
N ALA A 79 8.78 16.81 -13.28
CA ALA A 79 9.48 16.22 -12.15
C ALA A 79 10.82 15.59 -12.55
N ILE A 80 11.79 15.67 -11.66
CA ILE A 80 13.00 14.85 -11.74
C ILE A 80 12.62 13.42 -11.34
N THR A 81 12.66 12.50 -12.30
CA THR A 81 12.35 11.09 -12.07
C THR A 81 13.58 10.23 -12.27
N VAL A 82 13.59 9.06 -11.62
CA VAL A 82 14.63 8.04 -11.80
C VAL A 82 13.95 6.78 -12.33
N PRO A 83 14.49 6.14 -13.38
CA PRO A 83 13.99 4.83 -13.83
C PRO A 83 13.99 3.83 -12.68
N ILE A 84 12.97 2.97 -12.61
CA ILE A 84 12.79 2.06 -11.49
C ILE A 84 13.93 1.04 -11.36
N GLU A 85 14.57 0.69 -12.48
CA GLU A 85 15.73 -0.20 -12.56
C GLU A 85 16.96 0.41 -11.90
N ALA A 86 17.08 1.75 -11.92
CA ALA A 86 18.15 2.47 -11.26
C ALA A 86 17.84 2.72 -9.78
N ALA A 87 16.55 2.84 -9.41
CA ALA A 87 16.13 3.05 -8.03
C ALA A 87 16.17 1.76 -7.18
N ILE A 88 15.89 0.61 -7.79
CA ILE A 88 15.78 -0.68 -7.09
C ILE A 88 16.80 -1.66 -7.66
N PRO A 89 17.79 -2.10 -6.86
CA PRO A 89 18.74 -3.12 -7.29
C PRO A 89 18.04 -4.43 -7.70
N ASP A 90 18.53 -5.02 -8.79
CA ASP A 90 18.06 -6.29 -9.36
C ASP A 90 16.56 -6.28 -9.71
N TYR A 91 16.02 -5.11 -10.10
CA TYR A 91 14.59 -4.94 -10.38
C TYR A 91 14.04 -5.96 -11.39
N GLU A 92 14.75 -6.18 -12.49
CA GLU A 92 14.36 -7.15 -13.53
C GLU A 92 14.26 -8.58 -12.98
N GLU A 93 15.22 -8.98 -12.13
CA GLU A 93 15.22 -10.31 -11.52
C GLU A 93 14.07 -10.46 -10.52
N ARG A 94 13.79 -9.42 -9.73
CA ARG A 94 12.64 -9.38 -8.82
C ARG A 94 11.33 -9.51 -9.60
N LEU A 95 11.20 -8.78 -10.70
CA LEU A 95 10.01 -8.81 -11.55
C LEU A 95 9.82 -10.19 -12.22
N ALA A 96 10.90 -10.80 -12.70
CA ALA A 96 10.88 -12.13 -13.27
C ALA A 96 10.41 -13.19 -12.24
N ARG A 97 10.88 -13.11 -10.98
CA ARG A 97 10.45 -14.02 -9.90
C ARG A 97 8.95 -13.91 -9.61
N VAL A 98 8.41 -12.68 -9.54
CA VAL A 98 6.98 -12.45 -9.29
C VAL A 98 6.13 -12.99 -10.44
N ARG A 99 6.54 -12.74 -11.69
CA ARG A 99 5.84 -13.26 -12.88
C ARG A 99 5.81 -14.79 -12.91
N ALA A 100 6.93 -15.44 -12.57
CA ALA A 100 7.02 -16.89 -12.50
C ALA A 100 6.15 -17.52 -11.40
N GLN A 101 5.88 -16.77 -10.31
CA GLN A 101 4.98 -17.22 -9.24
C GLN A 101 3.49 -17.05 -9.59
N ARG A 102 3.12 -16.01 -10.35
CA ARG A 102 1.74 -15.76 -10.77
C ARG A 102 1.27 -16.61 -11.96
N GLY A 103 2.19 -17.15 -12.74
CA GLY A 103 1.88 -18.03 -13.87
C GLY A 103 1.71 -19.52 -13.51
N ARG A 104 1.65 -19.86 -12.21
CA ARG A 104 1.41 -21.22 -11.71
C ARG A 104 0.01 -21.37 -11.15
#